data_AF-A0A1H8YFF9-F1
#
_entry.id   AF-A0A1H8YFF9-F1
#
_cell.length_a   1.000
_cell.length_b   1.000
_cell.length_c   1.000
_cell.angle_alpha   90.00
_cell.angle_beta   90.00
_cell.angle_gamma   90.00
#
_symmetry.space_group_name_H-M   'P 1'
#
loop_
_entity.id
_entity.type
_entity.pdbx_description
1 polymer ?
#
loop_
_entity_poly.entity_id
_entity_poly.type
_entity_poly.pdbx_seq_one_letter_code
_entity_poly.pdbx_strand_id
1 'polypeptide(L)'
;MEFLERYWAERSDVEQRIARPSELAKKGEWFVPLAVMPLPLGVTDPGDEPLAWISGTTLQGQRIWVPAHDVLCPFTPPSGAANPAIWRSNGLASGGHATEAVFYGLLEVIERDAMAVAELGQLGRTVDIRDFPSGTVQDLRNRLRTLGIELEVKQIPAIGSVHVFAAFLDDRESDNPMRLVGGQSAHVDPLLAIEDAILEAVQTRAVLISGGREDLERYDIFVGMSYEAARREGHWWFDPTEDSVGSPSTPLALPSDLADVVYRIGDELRSQKFYPVIIIRLSPPDAETVVVRVIIPTCSEISHHSKRLGRRILTNL
;
A
#
# COMPACT_ATOMS: atom_id res chain seq x y z
N MET A 1 -9.27 7.02 11.99
CA MET A 1 -7.80 7.04 11.95
C MET A 1 -7.30 7.70 10.68
N GLU A 2 -7.76 7.27 9.49
CA GLU A 2 -7.39 7.88 8.18
C GLU A 2 -7.45 9.42 8.15
N PHE A 3 -8.49 10.04 8.71
CA PHE A 3 -8.57 11.51 8.80
C PHE A 3 -7.36 12.15 9.49
N LEU A 4 -6.89 11.57 10.60
CA LEU A 4 -5.73 12.07 11.35
C LEU A 4 -4.44 11.87 10.57
N GLU A 5 -4.32 10.77 9.84
CA GLU A 5 -3.17 10.49 8.96
C GLU A 5 -3.04 11.55 7.88
N ARG A 6 -4.14 11.86 7.19
CA ARG A 6 -4.20 12.91 6.17
C ARG A 6 -3.93 14.29 6.77
N TYR A 7 -4.54 14.60 7.90
CA TYR A 7 -4.35 15.87 8.59
C TYR A 7 -2.88 16.14 8.89
N TRP A 8 -2.18 15.17 9.50
CA TRP A 8 -0.77 15.33 9.84
C TRP A 8 0.15 15.23 8.62
N ALA A 9 -0.19 14.46 7.59
CA ALA A 9 0.60 14.43 6.35
C ALA A 9 0.60 15.77 5.59
N GLU A 10 -0.44 16.58 5.76
CA GLU A 10 -0.54 17.92 5.17
C GLU A 10 0.07 19.01 6.07
N ARG A 11 -0.09 18.89 7.40
CA ARG A 11 0.18 19.98 8.36
C ARG A 11 1.35 19.73 9.30
N SER A 12 2.15 18.69 9.07
CA SER A 12 3.28 18.39 9.96
C SER A 12 4.33 19.51 9.96
N ASP A 13 4.81 19.87 11.16
CA ASP A 13 5.90 20.83 11.38
C ASP A 13 7.30 20.21 11.23
N VAL A 14 7.43 19.07 10.52
CA VAL A 14 8.72 18.44 10.27
C VAL A 14 9.65 19.39 9.52
N GLU A 15 10.85 19.59 10.10
CA GLU A 15 11.84 20.51 9.54
C GLU A 15 12.31 20.03 8.16
N GLN A 16 12.31 20.95 7.19
CA GLN A 16 12.81 20.73 5.85
C GLN A 16 14.17 21.41 5.67
N ARG A 17 15.11 20.71 5.06
CA ARG A 17 16.41 21.26 4.65
C ARG A 17 16.49 21.29 3.13
N ILE A 18 16.80 22.46 2.56
CA ILE A 18 17.10 22.57 1.13
C ILE A 18 18.60 22.32 0.91
N ALA A 19 18.92 21.32 0.08
CA ALA A 19 20.30 20.98 -0.28
C ALA A 19 20.33 20.21 -1.60
N ARG A 20 21.45 20.29 -2.33
CA ARG A 20 21.71 19.40 -3.48
C ARG A 20 22.11 18.00 -2.98
N PRO A 21 21.78 16.92 -3.71
CA PRO A 21 22.30 15.58 -3.42
C PRO A 21 23.83 15.55 -3.25
N SER A 22 24.57 16.26 -4.11
CA SER A 22 26.03 16.33 -4.05
C SER A 22 26.56 17.04 -2.81
N GLU A 23 25.81 17.97 -2.22
CA GLU A 23 26.17 18.63 -0.97
C GLU A 23 26.00 17.71 0.24
N LEU A 24 24.92 16.93 0.27
CA LEU A 24 24.71 15.89 1.29
C LEU A 24 25.82 14.83 1.20
N ALA A 25 26.12 14.36 -0.02
CA ALA A 25 27.19 13.40 -0.28
C ALA A 25 28.58 13.91 0.18
N LYS A 26 28.95 15.15 -0.16
CA LYS A 26 30.23 15.77 0.26
C LYS A 26 30.38 15.86 1.77
N LYS A 27 29.28 16.04 2.50
CA LYS A 27 29.26 16.08 3.98
C LYS A 27 29.22 14.68 4.61
N GLY A 28 29.14 13.62 3.81
CA GLY A 28 28.97 12.25 4.31
C GLY A 28 27.60 12.01 4.95
N GLU A 29 26.60 12.84 4.64
CA GLU A 29 25.25 12.67 5.15
C GLU A 29 24.52 11.61 4.32
N TRP A 30 23.90 10.65 4.98
CA TRP A 30 23.16 9.59 4.30
C TRP A 30 21.79 10.08 3.83
N PHE A 31 21.48 9.86 2.55
CA PHE A 31 20.20 10.21 1.94
C PHE A 31 19.70 9.08 1.05
N VAL A 32 18.40 9.06 0.77
CA VAL A 32 17.79 8.12 -0.18
C VAL A 32 18.10 8.58 -1.61
N PRO A 33 18.84 7.80 -2.41
CA PRO A 33 19.06 8.13 -3.81
C PRO A 33 17.81 7.83 -4.64
N LEU A 34 17.52 8.65 -5.66
CA LEU A 34 16.38 8.42 -6.56
C LEU A 34 16.47 7.07 -7.30
N ALA A 35 17.68 6.55 -7.51
CA ALA A 35 17.90 5.24 -8.13
C ALA A 35 17.28 4.07 -7.35
N VAL A 36 17.05 4.23 -6.03
CA VAL A 36 16.37 3.20 -5.20
C VAL A 36 14.98 3.62 -4.78
N MET A 37 14.56 4.87 -5.05
CA MET A 37 13.22 5.42 -4.80
C MET A 37 12.72 6.02 -6.12
N PRO A 38 12.24 5.18 -7.06
CA PRO A 38 11.88 5.64 -8.38
C PRO A 38 10.72 6.65 -8.32
N LEU A 39 10.85 7.70 -9.12
CA LEU A 39 9.77 8.63 -9.40
C LEU A 39 8.69 7.93 -10.25
N PRO A 40 7.44 8.41 -10.22
CA PRO A 40 6.41 7.91 -11.12
C PRO A 40 6.84 8.03 -12.59
N LEU A 41 6.44 7.07 -13.42
CA LEU A 41 6.68 7.13 -14.87
C LEU A 41 6.21 8.47 -15.44
N GLY A 42 7.07 9.09 -16.27
CA GLY A 42 6.79 10.40 -16.88
C GLY A 42 7.22 11.60 -16.03
N VAL A 43 7.62 11.40 -14.77
CA VAL A 43 8.18 12.48 -13.94
C VAL A 43 9.69 12.59 -14.19
N THR A 44 10.14 13.79 -14.54
CA THR A 44 11.56 14.08 -14.77
C THR A 44 12.37 13.99 -13.48
N ASP A 45 13.51 13.31 -13.53
CA ASP A 45 14.51 13.32 -12.46
C ASP A 45 15.10 14.74 -12.31
N PRO A 46 15.01 15.38 -11.12
CA PRO A 46 15.60 16.70 -10.88
C PRO A 46 17.14 16.70 -10.85
N GLY A 47 17.80 15.54 -10.92
CA GLY A 47 19.26 15.44 -10.95
C GLY A 47 19.90 15.97 -9.67
N ASP A 48 20.92 16.82 -9.81
CA ASP A 48 21.63 17.43 -8.67
C ASP A 48 21.06 18.80 -8.25
N GLU A 49 19.82 19.12 -8.62
CA GLU A 49 19.18 20.37 -8.18
C GLU A 49 18.91 20.40 -6.67
N PRO A 50 18.79 21.59 -6.06
CA PRO A 50 18.46 21.69 -4.64
C PRO A 50 17.08 21.11 -4.39
N LEU A 51 16.98 20.13 -3.49
CA LEU A 51 15.72 19.52 -3.07
C LEU A 51 15.46 19.86 -1.60
N ALA A 52 14.19 19.95 -1.22
CA ALA A 52 13.76 19.88 0.16
C ALA A 52 13.84 18.42 0.64
N TRP A 53 14.52 18.23 1.78
CA TRP A 53 14.74 16.96 2.44
C TRP A 53 14.14 16.98 3.84
N ILE A 54 13.57 15.85 4.26
CA ILE A 54 13.10 15.61 5.62
C ILE A 54 13.96 14.51 6.24
N SER A 55 14.31 14.68 7.50
CA SER A 55 15.07 13.68 8.25
C SER A 55 14.14 12.58 8.73
N GLY A 56 14.47 11.34 8.41
CA GLY A 56 13.87 10.13 8.96
C GLY A 56 14.86 9.32 9.78
N THR A 57 14.35 8.25 10.37
CA THR A 57 15.13 7.27 11.12
C THR A 57 14.86 5.90 10.51
N THR A 58 15.92 5.18 10.17
CA THR A 58 15.77 3.78 9.74
C THR A 58 15.33 2.91 10.91
N LEU A 59 14.78 1.74 10.63
CA LEU A 59 14.36 0.82 11.68
C LEU A 59 15.51 0.43 12.63
N GLN A 60 16.76 0.46 12.16
CA GLN A 60 17.96 0.22 12.98
C GLN A 60 18.49 1.46 13.71
N GLY A 61 17.79 2.59 13.65
CA GLY A 61 18.09 3.80 14.42
C GLY A 61 19.05 4.78 13.74
N GLN A 62 19.52 4.53 12.52
CA GLN A 62 20.34 5.49 11.80
C GLN A 62 19.49 6.60 11.16
N ARG A 63 19.97 7.84 11.26
CA ARG A 63 19.39 9.01 10.59
C ARG A 63 19.62 8.94 9.08
N ILE A 64 18.60 9.30 8.30
CA ILE A 64 18.67 9.36 6.84
C ILE A 64 17.80 10.52 6.30
N TRP A 65 18.23 11.16 5.22
CA TRP A 65 17.45 12.19 4.51
C TRP A 65 16.58 11.58 3.41
N VAL A 66 15.33 11.99 3.36
CA VAL A 66 14.34 11.57 2.35
C VAL A 66 13.82 12.80 1.61
N PRO A 67 13.62 12.75 0.28
CA PRO A 67 12.97 13.84 -0.44
C PRO A 67 11.59 14.15 0.15
N ALA A 68 11.28 15.42 0.39
CA ALA A 68 10.06 15.82 1.09
C ALA A 68 8.75 15.41 0.38
N HIS A 69 8.78 15.29 -0.96
CA HIS A 69 7.66 14.83 -1.77
C HIS A 69 7.27 13.34 -1.57
N ASP A 70 8.17 12.54 -0.98
CA ASP A 70 7.87 11.15 -0.60
C ASP A 70 7.38 11.03 0.85
N VAL A 71 7.35 12.14 1.60
CA VAL A 71 6.95 12.18 3.01
C VAL A 71 5.60 12.86 3.20
N LEU A 72 5.47 14.10 2.74
CA LEU A 72 4.28 14.94 2.91
C LEU A 72 3.23 14.66 1.82
N CYS A 73 1.95 14.83 2.16
CA CYS A 73 0.85 14.53 1.24
C CYS A 73 -0.40 15.38 1.58
N PRO A 74 -0.81 16.33 0.72
CA PRO A 74 -0.12 16.77 -0.50
C PRO A 74 1.20 17.47 -0.19
N PHE A 75 2.07 17.60 -1.19
CA PHE A 75 3.33 18.32 -1.06
C PHE A 75 3.46 19.40 -2.12
N THR A 76 3.77 20.62 -1.67
CA THR A 76 4.12 21.75 -2.54
C THR A 76 5.58 22.11 -2.28
N PRO A 77 6.48 22.05 -3.29
CA PRO A 77 7.88 22.40 -3.12
C PRO A 77 8.05 23.84 -2.58
N PRO A 78 8.85 24.06 -1.53
CA PRO A 78 9.16 25.40 -1.06
C PRO A 78 10.03 26.16 -2.08
N SER A 79 10.07 27.48 -1.97
CA SER A 79 10.91 28.32 -2.83
C SER A 79 12.37 27.88 -2.78
N GLY A 80 13.00 27.74 -3.95
CA GLY A 80 14.38 27.29 -4.09
C GLY A 80 14.57 25.77 -4.09
N ALA A 81 13.51 24.98 -3.91
CA ALA A 81 13.54 23.53 -4.05
C ALA A 81 12.93 23.09 -5.38
N ALA A 82 13.61 22.17 -6.06
CA ALA A 82 13.22 21.62 -7.37
C ALA A 82 12.55 20.24 -7.24
N ASN A 83 11.96 19.91 -6.08
CA ASN A 83 11.23 18.65 -5.93
C ASN A 83 10.08 18.59 -6.97
N PRO A 84 9.82 17.43 -7.57
CA PRO A 84 8.60 17.25 -8.36
C PRO A 84 7.36 17.44 -7.48
N ALA A 85 6.31 18.04 -8.05
CA ALA A 85 5.02 18.23 -7.40
C ALA A 85 4.21 16.93 -7.43
N ILE A 86 4.71 15.92 -6.71
CA ILE A 86 4.09 14.61 -6.56
C ILE A 86 3.94 14.29 -5.07
N TRP A 87 3.01 13.41 -4.74
CA TRP A 87 2.81 12.91 -3.38
C TRP A 87 2.08 11.57 -3.43
N ARG A 88 2.11 10.85 -2.31
CA ARG A 88 1.41 9.57 -2.11
C ARG A 88 0.97 9.43 -0.67
N SER A 89 -0.14 8.73 -0.45
CA SER A 89 -0.56 8.34 0.89
C SER A 89 0.06 7.05 1.36
N ASN A 90 0.58 6.22 0.44
CA ASN A 90 1.15 4.91 0.74
C ASN A 90 2.22 4.95 1.85
N GLY A 91 1.97 4.23 2.94
CA GLY A 91 2.79 4.17 4.14
C GLY A 91 2.44 5.24 5.19
N LEU A 92 1.32 5.95 5.04
CA LEU A 92 0.76 6.74 6.13
C LEU A 92 0.02 5.81 7.06
N ALA A 93 0.32 5.89 8.34
CA ALA A 93 -0.40 5.12 9.32
C ALA A 93 -0.42 5.83 10.65
N SER A 94 -1.47 5.53 11.42
CA SER A 94 -1.64 6.04 12.76
C SER A 94 -1.91 4.93 13.76
N GLY A 95 -1.63 5.21 15.03
CA GLY A 95 -1.80 4.24 16.12
C GLY A 95 -1.75 4.92 17.48
N GLY A 96 -2.23 4.22 18.50
CA GLY A 96 -2.10 4.65 19.90
C GLY A 96 -0.64 4.63 20.38
N HIS A 97 0.22 3.87 19.70
CA HIS A 97 1.66 3.85 19.94
C HIS A 97 2.43 3.91 18.62
N ALA A 98 3.68 4.39 18.67
CA ALA A 98 4.54 4.50 17.49
C ALA A 98 4.76 3.14 16.80
N THR A 99 4.93 2.07 17.58
CA THR A 99 5.09 0.70 17.07
C THR A 99 3.89 0.24 16.24
N GLU A 100 2.67 0.56 16.69
CA GLU A 100 1.44 0.22 15.99
C GLU A 100 1.34 1.00 14.67
N ALA A 101 1.59 2.31 14.71
CA ALA A 101 1.60 3.14 13.51
C ALA A 101 2.65 2.64 12.50
N VAL A 102 3.84 2.26 12.96
CA VAL A 102 4.89 1.70 12.09
C VAL A 102 4.49 0.33 11.53
N PHE A 103 3.86 -0.52 12.34
CA PHE A 103 3.39 -1.83 11.90
C PHE A 103 2.39 -1.72 10.74
N TYR A 104 1.34 -0.91 10.89
CA TYR A 104 0.36 -0.74 9.81
C TYR A 104 0.95 -0.02 8.59
N GLY A 105 1.84 0.97 8.79
CA GLY A 105 2.54 1.62 7.69
C GLY A 105 3.46 0.67 6.92
N LEU A 106 4.09 -0.30 7.60
CA LEU A 106 4.87 -1.37 6.96
C LEU A 106 3.98 -2.29 6.13
N LEU A 107 2.85 -2.74 6.70
CA LEU A 107 1.90 -3.61 6.02
C LEU A 107 1.36 -2.96 4.75
N GLU A 108 0.95 -1.68 4.82
CA GLU A 108 0.44 -0.95 3.65
C GLU A 108 1.49 -0.87 2.53
N VAL A 109 2.75 -0.55 2.84
CA VAL A 109 3.79 -0.46 1.81
C VAL A 109 4.05 -1.83 1.15
N ILE A 110 4.01 -2.92 1.93
CA ILE A 110 4.16 -4.29 1.42
C ILE A 110 2.95 -4.71 0.58
N GLU A 111 1.74 -4.36 1.02
CA GLU A 111 0.50 -4.57 0.29
C GLU A 111 0.56 -3.94 -1.11
N ARG A 112 0.91 -2.65 -1.17
CA ARG A 112 0.96 -1.89 -2.43
C ARG A 112 2.02 -2.41 -3.39
N ASP A 113 3.16 -2.87 -2.87
CA ASP A 113 4.19 -3.52 -3.69
C ASP A 113 3.72 -4.87 -4.24
N ALA A 114 3.10 -5.71 -3.40
CA ALA A 114 2.56 -6.99 -3.82
C ALA A 114 1.47 -6.83 -4.89
N MET A 115 0.56 -5.86 -4.69
CA MET A 115 -0.50 -5.54 -5.65
C MET A 115 0.07 -5.08 -6.99
N ALA A 116 1.08 -4.20 -6.98
CA ALA A 116 1.73 -3.75 -8.21
C ALA A 116 2.39 -4.90 -8.99
N VAL A 117 3.04 -5.84 -8.29
CA VAL A 117 3.65 -7.03 -8.91
C VAL A 117 2.58 -7.97 -9.46
N ALA A 118 1.49 -8.20 -8.72
CA ALA A 118 0.40 -9.06 -9.14
C ALA A 118 -0.36 -8.48 -10.34
N GLU A 119 -0.64 -7.18 -10.35
CA GLU A 119 -1.36 -6.50 -11.43
C GLU A 119 -0.60 -6.57 -12.76
N LEU A 120 0.70 -6.31 -12.75
CA LEU A 120 1.52 -6.35 -13.96
C LEU A 120 1.88 -7.77 -14.41
N GLY A 121 2.03 -8.69 -13.47
CA GLY A 121 2.47 -10.06 -13.77
C GLY A 121 1.37 -11.11 -13.85
N GLN A 122 0.15 -10.77 -13.45
CA GLN A 122 -0.93 -11.73 -13.25
C GLN A 122 -0.49 -12.91 -12.38
N LEU A 123 0.23 -12.59 -11.29
CA LEU A 123 0.84 -13.57 -10.38
C LEU A 123 0.00 -13.72 -9.11
N GLY A 124 -0.39 -14.96 -8.81
CA GLY A 124 -1.19 -15.26 -7.63
C GLY A 124 -1.84 -16.63 -7.72
N ARG A 125 -2.52 -17.01 -6.63
CA ARG A 125 -3.26 -18.27 -6.53
C ARG A 125 -4.62 -18.02 -5.90
N THR A 126 -5.67 -18.62 -6.44
CA THR A 126 -7.01 -18.60 -5.86
C THR A 126 -7.01 -19.25 -4.49
N VAL A 127 -7.72 -18.64 -3.54
CA VAL A 127 -7.90 -19.15 -2.18
C VAL A 127 -9.28 -19.77 -2.07
N ASP A 128 -9.34 -21.07 -1.74
CA ASP A 128 -10.59 -21.71 -1.38
C ASP A 128 -11.01 -21.26 0.02
N ILE A 129 -11.99 -20.36 0.04
CA ILE A 129 -12.58 -19.80 1.27
C ILE A 129 -13.81 -20.57 1.72
N ARG A 130 -14.15 -21.73 1.14
CA ARG A 130 -15.38 -22.49 1.45
C ARG A 130 -15.53 -22.74 2.95
N ASP A 131 -14.47 -23.22 3.58
CA ASP A 131 -14.41 -23.59 4.99
C ASP A 131 -13.67 -22.53 5.84
N PHE A 132 -13.68 -21.26 5.41
CA PHE A 132 -13.05 -20.16 6.14
C PHE A 132 -13.64 -20.02 7.56
N PRO A 133 -12.81 -19.87 8.62
CA PRO A 133 -13.28 -19.97 10.01
C PRO A 133 -14.09 -18.76 10.52
N SER A 134 -14.03 -17.60 9.87
CA SER A 134 -14.81 -16.42 10.30
C SER A 134 -16.29 -16.57 9.93
N GLY A 135 -17.17 -16.56 10.93
CA GLY A 135 -18.63 -16.55 10.73
C GLY A 135 -19.11 -15.32 9.95
N THR A 136 -18.47 -14.16 10.16
CA THR A 136 -18.74 -12.93 9.42
C THR A 136 -18.50 -13.11 7.93
N VAL A 137 -17.35 -13.69 7.56
CA VAL A 137 -17.01 -13.94 6.15
C VAL A 137 -17.96 -14.96 5.52
N GLN A 138 -18.33 -16.01 6.25
CA GLN A 138 -19.30 -17.01 5.78
C GLN A 138 -20.67 -16.39 5.50
N ASP A 139 -21.15 -15.53 6.40
CA ASP A 139 -22.40 -14.79 6.23
C ASP A 139 -22.36 -13.82 5.05
N LEU A 140 -21.26 -13.07 4.90
CA LEU A 140 -21.05 -12.17 3.76
C LEU A 140 -21.05 -12.93 2.44
N ARG A 141 -20.31 -14.04 2.35
CA ARG A 141 -20.28 -14.89 1.14
C ARG A 141 -21.67 -15.40 0.76
N ASN A 142 -22.45 -15.85 1.74
CA ASN A 142 -23.81 -16.33 1.51
C ASN A 142 -24.74 -15.22 1.00
N ARG A 143 -24.60 -14.00 1.53
CA ARG A 143 -25.36 -12.83 1.07
C ARG A 143 -24.97 -12.43 -0.34
N LEU A 144 -23.67 -12.33 -0.63
CA LEU A 144 -23.16 -12.00 -1.98
C LEU A 144 -23.67 -13.00 -3.02
N ARG A 145 -23.56 -14.31 -2.73
CA ARG A 145 -24.09 -15.37 -3.60
C ARG A 145 -25.60 -15.26 -3.83
N THR A 146 -26.38 -14.91 -2.81
CA THR A 146 -27.84 -14.72 -2.94
C THR A 146 -28.19 -13.54 -3.84
N LEU A 147 -27.31 -12.55 -3.94
CA LEU A 147 -27.44 -11.40 -4.82
C LEU A 147 -26.88 -11.65 -6.23
N GLY A 148 -26.39 -12.85 -6.54
CA GLY A 148 -25.74 -13.14 -7.83
C GLY A 148 -24.34 -12.53 -7.96
N ILE A 149 -23.73 -12.12 -6.85
CA ILE A 149 -22.38 -11.52 -6.83
C ILE A 149 -21.37 -12.62 -6.53
N GLU A 150 -20.42 -12.82 -7.44
CA GLU A 150 -19.32 -13.75 -7.24
C GLU A 150 -18.19 -13.06 -6.46
N LEU A 151 -17.57 -13.81 -5.55
CA LEU A 151 -16.42 -13.37 -4.75
C LEU A 151 -15.24 -14.27 -5.10
N GLU A 152 -14.19 -13.67 -5.64
CA GLU A 152 -12.91 -14.31 -5.92
C GLU A 152 -11.85 -13.75 -4.97
N VAL A 153 -11.06 -14.63 -4.35
CA VAL A 153 -9.98 -14.24 -3.42
C VAL A 153 -8.68 -14.84 -3.91
N LYS A 154 -7.64 -14.02 -3.98
CA LYS A 154 -6.31 -14.44 -4.41
C LYS A 154 -5.27 -14.16 -3.34
N GLN A 155 -4.41 -15.14 -3.11
CA GLN A 155 -3.13 -14.93 -2.46
C GLN A 155 -2.14 -14.42 -3.50
N ILE A 156 -1.53 -13.27 -3.25
CA ILE A 156 -0.57 -12.67 -4.18
C ILE A 156 0.86 -12.69 -3.60
N PRO A 157 1.90 -12.75 -4.45
CA PRO A 157 3.28 -12.82 -3.97
C PRO A 157 3.68 -11.58 -3.16
N ALA A 158 4.08 -11.79 -1.91
CA ALA A 158 4.47 -10.75 -0.98
C ALA A 158 5.95 -10.90 -0.55
N ILE A 159 6.40 -10.01 0.32
CA ILE A 159 7.77 -9.98 0.87
C ILE A 159 7.77 -10.11 2.38
N GLY A 160 8.89 -10.59 2.91
CA GLY A 160 9.00 -10.98 4.33
C GLY A 160 7.99 -12.07 4.71
N SER A 161 7.61 -12.08 5.98
CA SER A 161 6.61 -12.94 6.61
C SER A 161 5.17 -12.40 6.51
N VAL A 162 4.96 -11.40 5.65
CA VAL A 162 3.64 -10.78 5.45
C VAL A 162 2.87 -11.53 4.37
N HIS A 163 1.60 -11.76 4.63
CA HIS A 163 0.66 -12.33 3.67
C HIS A 163 -0.19 -11.21 3.07
N VAL A 164 -0.36 -11.22 1.76
CA VAL A 164 -1.19 -10.25 1.04
C VAL A 164 -2.24 -10.99 0.23
N PHE A 165 -3.49 -10.54 0.39
CA PHE A 165 -4.62 -11.08 -0.34
C PHE A 165 -5.39 -9.96 -1.02
N ALA A 166 -5.98 -10.29 -2.16
CA ALA A 166 -6.89 -9.41 -2.88
C ALA A 166 -8.22 -10.14 -3.08
N ALA A 167 -9.32 -9.45 -2.80
CA ALA A 167 -10.68 -9.97 -2.94
C ALA A 167 -11.42 -9.11 -3.95
N PHE A 168 -12.07 -9.74 -4.92
CA PHE A 168 -12.81 -9.07 -5.99
C PHE A 168 -14.24 -9.56 -6.05
N LEU A 169 -15.15 -8.62 -6.27
CA LEU A 169 -16.58 -8.84 -6.41
C LEU A 169 -16.98 -8.62 -7.87
N ASP A 170 -17.65 -9.61 -8.44
CA ASP A 170 -18.19 -9.58 -9.79
C ASP A 170 -19.72 -9.60 -9.73
N ASP A 171 -20.33 -8.42 -9.89
CA ASP A 171 -21.79 -8.18 -9.85
C ASP A 171 -22.35 -8.19 -11.28
N ARG A 172 -22.42 -9.39 -11.86
CA ARG A 172 -22.85 -9.57 -13.26
C ARG A 172 -24.28 -9.09 -13.51
N GLU A 173 -25.15 -9.31 -12.53
CA GLU A 173 -26.57 -8.95 -12.59
C GLU A 173 -26.80 -7.44 -12.74
N SER A 174 -25.85 -6.63 -12.29
CA SER A 174 -25.95 -5.17 -12.40
C SER A 174 -25.70 -4.62 -13.80
N ASP A 175 -25.05 -5.40 -14.69
CA ASP A 175 -24.53 -4.96 -16.01
C ASP A 175 -23.78 -3.62 -15.94
N ASN A 176 -23.13 -3.34 -14.80
CA ASN A 176 -22.49 -2.07 -14.53
C ASN A 176 -20.99 -2.28 -14.26
N PRO A 177 -20.09 -1.75 -15.11
CA PRO A 177 -18.65 -1.91 -14.92
C PRO A 177 -18.15 -1.29 -13.61
N MET A 178 -18.85 -0.32 -13.03
CA MET A 178 -18.54 0.23 -11.70
C MET A 178 -18.85 -0.71 -10.54
N ARG A 179 -19.43 -1.89 -10.81
CA ARG A 179 -19.67 -2.93 -9.79
C ARG A 179 -18.65 -4.05 -9.82
N LEU A 180 -17.66 -3.96 -10.72
CA LEU A 180 -16.42 -4.73 -10.68
C LEU A 180 -15.48 -4.05 -9.67
N VAL A 181 -15.46 -4.55 -8.44
CA VAL A 181 -14.76 -3.88 -7.33
C VAL A 181 -13.86 -4.85 -6.60
N GLY A 182 -12.83 -4.33 -5.96
CA GLY A 182 -11.93 -5.14 -5.14
C GLY A 182 -11.51 -4.43 -3.88
N GLY A 183 -10.94 -5.21 -2.98
CA GLY A 183 -10.23 -4.80 -1.79
C GLY A 183 -8.96 -5.62 -1.66
N GLN A 184 -7.99 -5.10 -0.93
CA GLN A 184 -6.77 -5.83 -0.63
C GLN A 184 -6.43 -5.68 0.84
N SER A 185 -5.63 -6.58 1.38
CA SER A 185 -5.10 -6.43 2.73
C SER A 185 -3.81 -7.21 2.89
N ALA A 186 -2.92 -6.64 3.70
CA ALA A 186 -1.69 -7.28 4.15
C ALA A 186 -1.72 -7.48 5.67
N HIS A 187 -1.33 -8.67 6.12
CA HIS A 187 -1.15 -8.93 7.55
C HIS A 187 -0.18 -10.10 7.77
N VAL A 188 0.42 -10.17 8.96
CA VAL A 188 1.25 -11.33 9.36
C VAL A 188 0.41 -12.57 9.69
N ASP A 189 -0.87 -12.36 10.04
CA ASP A 189 -1.89 -13.40 10.15
C ASP A 189 -2.70 -13.48 8.85
N PRO A 190 -2.60 -14.58 8.09
CA PRO A 190 -3.31 -14.71 6.82
C PRO A 190 -4.84 -14.74 6.98
N LEU A 191 -5.39 -15.14 8.13
CA LEU A 191 -6.83 -15.07 8.35
C LEU A 191 -7.32 -13.63 8.40
N LEU A 192 -6.63 -12.79 9.16
CA LEU A 192 -6.96 -11.36 9.24
C LEU A 192 -6.81 -10.70 7.86
N ALA A 193 -5.74 -11.00 7.13
CA ALA A 193 -5.56 -10.45 5.78
C ALA A 193 -6.66 -10.88 4.79
N ILE A 194 -7.13 -12.14 4.83
CA ILE A 194 -8.24 -12.59 3.97
C ILE A 194 -9.55 -11.88 4.37
N GLU A 195 -9.86 -11.84 5.67
CA GLU A 195 -11.08 -11.22 6.18
C GLU A 195 -11.13 -9.72 5.83
N ASP A 196 -10.04 -8.99 6.08
CA ASP A 196 -9.93 -7.56 5.80
C ASP A 196 -10.00 -7.27 4.29
N ALA A 197 -9.38 -8.09 3.43
CA ALA A 197 -9.49 -7.90 1.98
C ALA A 197 -10.95 -8.04 1.49
N ILE A 198 -11.69 -9.02 2.02
CA ILE A 198 -13.12 -9.21 1.70
C ILE A 198 -13.95 -8.03 2.22
N LEU A 199 -13.70 -7.59 3.45
CA LEU A 199 -14.39 -6.44 4.04
C LEU A 199 -14.12 -5.15 3.24
N GLU A 200 -12.89 -4.92 2.81
CA GLU A 200 -12.52 -3.77 1.97
C GLU A 200 -13.23 -3.83 0.60
N ALA A 201 -13.36 -5.00 -0.01
CA ALA A 201 -14.10 -5.16 -1.27
C ALA A 201 -15.59 -4.80 -1.10
N VAL A 202 -16.21 -5.28 -0.01
CA VAL A 202 -17.61 -4.96 0.33
C VAL A 202 -17.78 -3.48 0.66
N GLN A 203 -16.85 -2.89 1.41
CA GLN A 203 -16.86 -1.45 1.73
C GLN A 203 -16.73 -0.61 0.46
N THR A 204 -15.83 -0.98 -0.44
CA THR A 204 -15.64 -0.32 -1.73
C THR A 204 -16.92 -0.33 -2.54
N ARG A 205 -17.62 -1.48 -2.59
CA ARG A 205 -18.94 -1.58 -3.21
C ARG A 205 -19.95 -0.63 -2.57
N ALA A 206 -20.02 -0.59 -1.24
CA ALA A 206 -20.98 0.25 -0.51
C ALA A 206 -20.75 1.74 -0.76
N VAL A 207 -19.50 2.19 -0.78
CA VAL A 207 -19.11 3.57 -1.10
C VAL A 207 -19.52 3.97 -2.51
N LEU A 208 -19.33 3.07 -3.49
CA LEU A 208 -19.76 3.32 -4.86
C LEU A 208 -21.28 3.35 -5.02
N ILE A 209 -22.04 2.63 -4.18
CA ILE A 209 -23.50 2.70 -4.18
C ILE A 209 -23.97 4.03 -3.59
N SER A 210 -23.37 4.46 -2.49
CA SER A 210 -23.80 5.68 -1.79
C SER A 210 -23.41 6.96 -2.53
N GLY A 211 -22.48 6.88 -3.50
CA GLY A 211 -21.91 8.04 -4.17
C GLY A 211 -21.09 8.92 -3.20
N GLY A 212 -20.64 8.34 -2.08
CA GLY A 212 -20.12 9.09 -0.94
C GLY A 212 -18.66 9.53 -1.02
N ARG A 213 -17.97 9.35 -2.16
CA ARG A 213 -16.61 9.86 -2.35
C ARG A 213 -16.48 10.74 -3.59
N GLU A 214 -15.61 11.74 -3.46
CA GLU A 214 -15.17 12.64 -4.53
C GLU A 214 -14.07 11.99 -5.42
N ASP A 215 -13.46 10.88 -5.00
CA ASP A 215 -12.37 10.16 -5.68
C ASP A 215 -12.84 9.09 -6.70
N LEU A 216 -14.08 9.25 -7.23
CA LEU A 216 -14.62 8.40 -8.29
C LEU A 216 -13.80 8.43 -9.59
N GLU A 217 -12.86 9.38 -9.73
CA GLU A 217 -11.91 9.48 -10.85
C GLU A 217 -11.12 8.17 -11.08
N ARG A 218 -10.89 7.37 -10.02
CA ARG A 218 -10.31 6.02 -10.12
C ARG A 218 -11.12 5.10 -11.04
N TYR A 219 -12.43 5.31 -11.14
CA TYR A 219 -13.36 4.56 -11.97
C TYR A 219 -13.61 5.21 -13.33
N ASP A 220 -12.95 6.34 -13.65
CA ASP A 220 -13.02 6.96 -14.97
C ASP A 220 -12.55 6.02 -16.08
N ILE A 221 -11.67 5.06 -15.76
CA ILE A 221 -11.26 4.01 -16.70
C ILE A 221 -12.44 3.19 -17.23
N PHE A 222 -13.53 3.09 -16.46
CA PHE A 222 -14.75 2.38 -16.83
C PHE A 222 -15.76 3.27 -17.55
N VAL A 223 -15.54 4.59 -17.59
CA VAL A 223 -16.45 5.53 -18.24
C VAL A 223 -16.47 5.24 -19.75
N GLY A 224 -17.65 4.89 -20.25
CA GLY A 224 -17.85 4.52 -21.65
C GLY A 224 -17.52 3.06 -21.99
N MET A 225 -17.07 2.25 -21.03
CA MET A 225 -16.94 0.80 -21.20
C MET A 225 -18.28 0.11 -20.90
N SER A 226 -18.59 -0.95 -21.65
CA SER A 226 -19.59 -1.94 -21.23
C SER A 226 -19.04 -2.80 -20.09
N TYR A 227 -19.91 -3.37 -19.26
CA TYR A 227 -19.53 -4.36 -18.24
C TYR A 227 -18.64 -5.48 -18.81
N GLU A 228 -19.04 -6.10 -19.93
CA GLU A 228 -18.27 -7.19 -20.56
C GLU A 228 -16.84 -6.78 -20.96
N ALA A 229 -16.67 -5.58 -21.50
CA ALA A 229 -15.36 -5.05 -21.84
C ALA A 229 -14.50 -4.83 -20.60
N ALA A 230 -15.06 -4.22 -19.55
CA ALA A 230 -14.36 -3.97 -18.29
C ALA A 230 -13.96 -5.29 -17.59
N ARG A 231 -14.87 -6.26 -17.55
CA ARG A 231 -14.61 -7.59 -16.98
C ARG A 231 -13.52 -8.31 -17.76
N ARG A 232 -13.51 -8.23 -19.10
CA ARG A 232 -12.48 -8.85 -19.93
C ARG A 232 -11.08 -8.28 -19.66
N GLU A 233 -10.96 -6.95 -19.52
CA GLU A 233 -9.68 -6.33 -19.19
C GLU A 233 -9.17 -6.78 -17.80
N GLY A 234 -10.08 -6.88 -16.83
CA GLY A 234 -9.76 -7.30 -15.45
C GLY A 234 -9.88 -8.79 -15.17
N HIS A 235 -10.11 -9.64 -16.18
CA HIS A 235 -10.60 -11.03 -16.02
C HIS A 235 -9.77 -11.85 -15.02
N TRP A 236 -8.45 -11.66 -15.04
CA TRP A 236 -7.54 -12.37 -14.13
C TRP A 236 -7.95 -12.21 -12.67
N TRP A 237 -8.43 -11.04 -12.25
CA TRP A 237 -8.85 -10.78 -10.87
C TRP A 237 -10.18 -11.45 -10.50
N PHE A 238 -11.05 -11.72 -11.47
CA PHE A 238 -12.40 -12.26 -11.25
C PHE A 238 -12.48 -13.77 -11.48
N ASP A 239 -11.60 -14.32 -12.31
CA ASP A 239 -11.61 -15.74 -12.65
C ASP A 239 -10.64 -16.52 -11.76
N PRO A 240 -10.98 -17.76 -11.36
CA PRO A 240 -10.06 -18.63 -10.63
C PRO A 240 -8.77 -18.89 -11.42
N THR A 241 -7.62 -18.92 -10.74
CA THR A 241 -6.36 -19.37 -11.33
C THR A 241 -6.31 -20.90 -11.39
N GLU A 242 -5.43 -21.45 -12.25
CA GLU A 242 -5.21 -22.89 -12.34
C GLU A 242 -4.72 -23.48 -11.00
N ASP A 243 -3.88 -22.74 -10.28
CA ASP A 243 -3.41 -23.10 -8.95
C ASP A 243 -4.36 -22.58 -7.87
N SER A 244 -4.81 -23.46 -6.98
CA SER A 244 -5.63 -23.09 -5.81
C SER A 244 -4.96 -23.51 -4.50
N VAL A 245 -5.16 -22.73 -3.44
CA VAL A 245 -4.73 -23.06 -2.08
C VAL A 245 -5.91 -23.02 -1.12
N GLY A 246 -5.94 -23.90 -0.13
CA GLY A 246 -6.93 -23.82 0.94
C GLY A 246 -6.67 -22.61 1.83
N SER A 247 -7.74 -21.98 2.33
CA SER A 247 -7.58 -20.99 3.39
C SER A 247 -6.97 -21.62 4.65
N PRO A 248 -6.18 -20.87 5.44
CA PRO A 248 -5.75 -21.33 6.76
C PRO A 248 -6.95 -21.73 7.62
N SER A 249 -6.78 -22.75 8.46
CA SER A 249 -7.85 -23.24 9.35
C SER A 249 -7.78 -22.66 10.76
N THR A 250 -6.65 -22.08 11.15
CA THR A 250 -6.38 -21.56 12.50
C THR A 250 -5.60 -20.26 12.43
N PRO A 251 -5.91 -19.26 13.29
CA PRO A 251 -5.11 -18.06 13.41
C PRO A 251 -3.66 -18.39 13.73
N LEU A 252 -2.74 -17.52 13.28
CA LEU A 252 -1.37 -17.61 13.74
C LEU A 252 -1.30 -17.18 15.21
N ALA A 253 -0.45 -17.85 15.98
CA ALA A 253 -0.11 -17.36 17.30
C ALA A 253 0.67 -16.05 17.12
N LEU A 254 -0.03 -14.92 17.25
CA LEU A 254 0.59 -13.61 17.17
C LEU A 254 1.61 -13.45 18.30
N PRO A 255 2.80 -12.88 18.03
CA PRO A 255 3.76 -12.59 19.08
C PRO A 255 3.16 -11.68 20.15
N SER A 256 3.61 -11.86 21.40
CA SER A 256 3.18 -11.02 22.52
C SER A 256 3.68 -9.57 22.43
N ASP A 257 4.71 -9.32 21.60
CA ASP A 257 5.29 -8.00 21.37
C ASP A 257 5.23 -7.65 19.88
N LEU A 258 4.54 -6.54 19.57
CA LEU A 258 4.43 -6.02 18.22
C LEU A 258 5.76 -5.48 17.69
N ALA A 259 6.65 -5.00 18.57
CA ALA A 259 7.97 -4.53 18.17
C ALA A 259 8.79 -5.67 17.56
N ASP A 260 8.76 -6.86 18.14
CA ASP A 260 9.44 -8.05 17.61
C ASP A 260 8.93 -8.42 16.21
N VAL A 261 7.63 -8.25 15.95
CA VAL A 261 7.04 -8.46 14.62
C VAL A 261 7.61 -7.45 13.63
N VAL A 262 7.61 -6.17 13.98
CA VAL A 262 8.14 -5.08 13.15
C VAL A 262 9.62 -5.30 12.83
N TYR A 263 10.44 -5.63 13.83
CA TYR A 263 11.86 -5.91 13.64
C TYR A 263 12.10 -7.15 12.77
N ARG A 264 11.32 -8.22 12.97
CA ARG A 264 11.41 -9.43 12.14
C ARG A 264 11.14 -9.14 10.66
N ILE A 265 10.06 -8.41 10.35
CA ILE A 265 9.75 -8.00 8.98
C ILE A 265 10.91 -7.18 8.41
N GLY A 266 11.43 -6.22 9.18
CA GLY A 266 12.57 -5.39 8.76
C GLY A 266 13.84 -6.19 8.48
N ASP A 267 14.16 -7.18 9.31
CA ASP A 267 15.32 -8.06 9.13
C ASP A 267 15.17 -8.99 7.92
N GLU A 268 13.96 -9.51 7.68
CA GLU A 268 13.65 -10.30 6.50
C GLU A 268 13.81 -9.48 5.22
N LEU A 269 13.26 -8.26 5.19
CA LEU A 269 13.45 -7.32 4.07
C LEU A 269 14.93 -7.03 3.82
N ARG A 270 15.69 -6.77 4.89
CA ARG A 270 17.15 -6.57 4.82
C ARG A 270 17.87 -7.80 4.27
N SER A 271 17.51 -9.00 4.72
CA SER A 271 18.09 -10.26 4.22
C SER A 271 17.82 -10.46 2.73
N GLN A 272 16.65 -9.99 2.26
CA GLN A 272 16.24 -9.98 0.86
C GLN A 272 16.85 -8.80 0.07
N LYS A 273 17.73 -8.01 0.70
CA LYS A 273 18.46 -6.85 0.14
C LYS A 273 17.56 -5.66 -0.23
N PHE A 274 16.41 -5.51 0.43
CA PHE A 274 15.65 -4.26 0.32
C PHE A 274 16.42 -3.12 0.97
N TYR A 275 16.14 -1.90 0.51
CA TYR A 275 16.67 -0.71 1.17
C TYR A 275 16.09 -0.61 2.59
N PRO A 276 16.83 -0.06 3.58
CA PRO A 276 16.34 0.05 4.95
C PRO A 276 14.96 0.71 5.03
N VAL A 277 14.10 0.16 5.89
CA VAL A 277 12.80 0.74 6.24
C VAL A 277 13.05 2.06 6.94
N ILE A 278 12.41 3.13 6.46
CA ILE A 278 12.56 4.50 6.98
C ILE A 278 11.25 4.91 7.63
N ILE A 279 11.35 5.51 8.82
CA ILE A 279 10.22 5.99 9.61
C ILE A 279 10.40 7.49 9.83
N ILE A 280 9.36 8.25 9.53
CA ILE A 280 9.26 9.68 9.84
C ILE A 280 8.00 9.87 10.69
N ARG A 281 8.13 10.45 11.88
CA ARG A 281 6.97 10.83 12.69
C ARG A 281 6.43 12.16 12.17
N LEU A 282 5.13 12.22 11.89
CA LEU A 282 4.44 13.40 11.37
C LEU A 282 3.66 14.14 12.45
N SER A 283 3.13 13.42 13.44
CA SER A 283 2.45 14.05 14.58
C SER A 283 3.44 14.60 15.62
N PRO A 284 3.08 15.66 16.36
CA PRO A 284 3.88 16.17 17.48
C PRO A 284 4.23 15.10 18.52
N PRO A 285 5.34 15.24 19.26
CA PRO A 285 5.75 14.26 20.27
C PRO A 285 4.69 13.97 21.35
N ASP A 286 3.88 14.96 21.69
CA ASP A 286 2.83 14.93 22.73
C ASP A 286 1.43 14.58 22.20
N ALA A 287 1.29 14.28 20.90
CA ALA A 287 0.02 13.88 20.32
C ALA A 287 -0.48 12.54 20.89
N GLU A 288 -1.78 12.47 21.24
CA GLU A 288 -2.43 11.25 21.74
C GLU A 288 -2.42 10.11 20.71
N THR A 289 -2.53 10.47 19.44
CA THR A 289 -2.40 9.54 18.31
C THR A 289 -1.07 9.80 17.60
N VAL A 290 -0.26 8.75 17.47
CA VAL A 290 0.98 8.82 16.71
C VAL A 290 0.64 8.64 15.23
N VAL A 291 1.15 9.54 14.39
CA VAL A 291 1.07 9.42 12.94
C VAL A 291 2.48 9.35 12.38
N VAL A 292 2.73 8.37 11.53
CA VAL A 292 4.02 8.16 10.87
C VAL A 292 3.85 8.04 9.37
N ARG A 293 4.97 8.29 8.69
CA ARG A 293 5.23 7.86 7.33
C ARG A 293 6.27 6.75 7.38
N VAL A 294 5.92 5.59 6.83
CA VAL A 294 6.84 4.47 6.57
C VAL A 294 7.20 4.47 5.09
N ILE A 295 8.49 4.31 4.79
CA ILE A 295 9.00 4.26 3.42
C ILE A 295 9.92 3.06 3.28
N ILE A 296 9.67 2.26 2.24
CA ILE A 296 10.57 1.20 1.77
C ILE A 296 10.96 1.56 0.35
N PRO A 297 12.11 2.23 0.13
CA PRO A 297 12.39 2.88 -1.16
C PRO A 297 12.22 2.00 -2.40
N THR A 298 12.66 0.75 -2.32
CA THR A 298 12.66 -0.19 -3.45
C THR A 298 11.32 -0.85 -3.73
N CYS A 299 10.27 -0.54 -2.95
CA CYS A 299 8.93 -1.07 -3.16
C CYS A 299 8.20 -0.32 -4.28
N SER A 300 7.41 -1.08 -5.03
CA SER A 300 6.58 -0.60 -6.13
C SER A 300 5.29 0.02 -5.61
N GLU A 301 4.69 0.87 -6.43
CA GLU A 301 3.33 1.36 -6.21
C GLU A 301 2.70 1.68 -7.56
N ILE A 302 1.54 1.09 -7.82
CA ILE A 302 0.75 1.38 -9.00
C ILE A 302 -0.61 1.88 -8.53
N SER A 303 -0.97 3.06 -9.01
CA SER A 303 -2.29 3.66 -8.87
C SER A 303 -2.70 4.24 -10.22
N HIS A 304 -3.93 4.75 -10.31
CA HIS A 304 -4.51 5.23 -11.57
C HIS A 304 -3.71 6.39 -12.19
N HIS A 305 -3.08 7.22 -11.36
CA HIS A 305 -2.34 8.40 -11.81
C HIS A 305 -0.83 8.29 -11.65
N SER A 306 -0.32 7.23 -11.02
CA SER A 306 1.10 7.11 -10.69
C SER A 306 1.56 5.66 -10.76
N LYS A 307 2.61 5.41 -11.55
CA LYS A 307 3.28 4.11 -11.63
C LYS A 307 4.72 4.26 -11.20
N ARG A 308 5.06 3.81 -9.99
CA ARG A 308 6.42 3.72 -9.45
C ARG A 308 6.86 2.26 -9.52
N LEU A 309 7.80 1.97 -10.42
CA LEU A 309 8.23 0.61 -10.67
C LEU A 309 9.42 0.27 -9.77
N GLY A 310 9.14 -0.43 -8.67
CA GLY A 310 10.14 -0.85 -7.71
C GLY A 310 10.95 -2.06 -8.18
N ARG A 311 11.86 -2.51 -7.31
CA ARG A 311 12.81 -3.58 -7.62
C ARG A 311 12.12 -4.88 -8.04
N ARG A 312 11.01 -5.25 -7.38
CA ARG A 312 10.37 -6.55 -7.60
C ARG A 312 9.75 -6.68 -8.99
N ILE A 313 9.28 -5.59 -9.58
CA ILE A 313 8.78 -5.60 -10.95
C ILE A 313 9.92 -5.95 -11.92
N LEU A 314 11.12 -5.41 -11.70
CA LEU A 314 12.30 -5.68 -12.56
C LEU A 314 12.88 -7.09 -12.43
N THR A 315 12.49 -7.85 -11.40
CA THR A 315 13.05 -9.20 -11.14
C THR A 315 12.04 -10.32 -11.31
N ASN A 316 10.73 -10.04 -11.23
CA ASN A 316 9.68 -11.05 -11.32
C ASN A 316 8.95 -11.02 -12.68
N LEU A 317 9.13 -9.96 -13.48
CA LEU A 317 8.57 -9.79 -14.82
C LEU A 317 9.72 -9.64 -15.83
#